data_AF-A0A2D9FY16-F1
#
_entry.id   AF-A0A2D9FY16-F1
#
_cell.length_a   1.000
_cell.length_b   1.000
_cell.length_c   1.000
_cell.angle_alpha   90.00
_cell.angle_beta   90.00
_cell.angle_gamma   90.00
#
_symmetry.space_group_name_H-M   'P 1'
#
loop_
_entity.id
_entity.type
_entity.pdbx_description
1 polymer ?
#
loop_
_entity_poly.entity_id
_entity_poly.type
_entity_poly.pdbx_seq_one_letter_code
_entity_poly.pdbx_strand_id
1 'polypeptide(L)'
;MPDLLYHALDYFFVIFHFGLIAFNLTGWIWQKTQKLHLYVISATIFSWVGLGAFYGWGYCPCTDWHWQVKRVLGETDLPLSYVKYYLDLVTGFSWDPFTVDVIVAVTGVVAFLTSVLVNFRKN
;
A
#
# COMPACT_ATOMS: atom_id res chain seq x y z
N MET A 1 21.15 -18.52 9.55
CA MET A 1 19.76 -19.02 9.61
C MET A 1 18.92 -18.12 8.71
N PRO A 2 18.81 -18.43 7.41
CA PRO A 2 18.04 -17.63 6.46
C PRO A 2 16.59 -17.40 6.95
N ASP A 3 16.00 -18.35 7.68
CA ASP A 3 14.63 -18.26 8.20
C ASP A 3 14.42 -17.06 9.14
N LEU A 4 15.37 -16.76 10.03
CA LEU A 4 15.27 -15.61 10.94
C LEU A 4 15.23 -14.27 10.16
N LEU A 5 16.01 -14.18 9.07
CA LEU A 5 16.04 -13.00 8.24
C LEU A 5 14.71 -12.80 7.50
N TYR A 6 14.15 -13.85 6.90
CA TYR A 6 12.88 -13.75 6.18
C TYR A 6 11.72 -13.42 7.13
N HIS A 7 11.68 -13.98 8.34
CA HIS A 7 10.70 -13.55 9.34
C HIS A 7 10.87 -12.09 9.75
N ALA A 8 12.11 -11.63 9.96
CA ALA A 8 12.36 -10.22 10.25
C ALA A 8 11.90 -9.29 9.11
N LEU A 9 12.13 -9.69 7.85
CA LEU A 9 11.65 -8.97 6.67
C LEU A 9 10.12 -8.99 6.58
N ASP A 10 9.47 -10.12 6.88
CA ASP A 10 8.00 -10.22 6.90
C ASP A 10 7.40 -9.23 7.90
N TYR A 11 7.90 -9.20 9.15
CA TYR A 11 7.47 -8.22 10.15
C TYR A 11 7.77 -6.78 9.72
N PHE A 12 8.94 -6.53 9.13
CA PHE A 12 9.29 -5.20 8.62
C PHE A 12 8.29 -4.75 7.55
N PHE A 13 7.98 -5.58 6.56
CA PHE A 13 7.05 -5.22 5.50
C PHE A 13 5.63 -5.04 6.02
N VAL A 14 5.16 -5.84 6.99
CA VAL A 14 3.90 -5.58 7.68
C VAL A 14 3.90 -4.17 8.27
N ILE A 15 4.83 -3.87 9.17
CA ILE A 15 4.85 -2.60 9.90
C ILE A 15 5.00 -1.42 8.94
N PHE A 16 5.92 -1.53 7.98
CA PHE A 16 6.20 -0.49 6.99
C PHE A 16 5.01 -0.23 6.08
N HIS A 17 4.40 -1.28 5.51
CA HIS A 17 3.32 -1.12 4.54
C HIS A 17 2.04 -0.62 5.23
N PHE A 18 1.71 -1.12 6.43
CA PHE A 18 0.62 -0.55 7.23
C PHE A 18 0.88 0.91 7.60
N GLY A 19 2.11 1.26 7.97
CA GLY A 19 2.52 2.65 8.19
C GLY A 19 2.38 3.51 6.94
N LEU A 20 2.76 2.99 5.77
CA LEU A 20 2.62 3.67 4.49
C LEU A 20 1.14 3.91 4.14
N ILE A 21 0.27 2.92 4.33
CA ILE A 21 -1.19 3.05 4.13
C ILE A 21 -1.75 4.11 5.09
N ALA A 22 -1.46 4.01 6.38
CA ALA A 22 -1.93 4.98 7.37
C ALA A 22 -1.46 6.39 7.05
N PHE A 23 -0.20 6.55 6.65
CA PHE A 23 0.35 7.83 6.24
C PHE A 23 -0.31 8.37 4.97
N ASN A 24 -0.52 7.54 3.94
CA ASN A 24 -1.23 7.94 2.72
C ASN A 24 -2.68 8.37 2.99
N LEU A 25 -3.34 7.82 4.01
CA LEU A 25 -4.72 8.19 4.34
C LEU A 25 -4.80 9.47 5.18
N THR A 26 -3.80 9.76 6.02
CA THR A 26 -3.90 10.79 7.07
C THR A 26 -2.78 11.84 7.08
N GLY A 27 -1.69 11.62 6.35
CA GLY A 27 -0.49 12.45 6.42
C GLY A 27 -0.66 13.87 5.87
N TRP A 28 -1.75 14.14 5.14
CA TRP A 28 -2.13 15.48 4.69
C TRP A 28 -2.72 16.36 5.81
N ILE A 29 -3.14 15.77 6.94
CA ILE A 29 -3.79 16.49 8.07
C ILE A 29 -2.80 17.46 8.73
N TRP A 30 -1.57 17.03 9.03
CA TRP A 30 -0.60 17.87 9.72
C TRP A 30 0.16 18.78 8.76
N GLN A 31 0.22 20.07 9.11
CA GLN A 31 0.91 21.08 8.32
C GLN A 31 2.38 20.76 8.02
N LYS A 32 3.07 20.11 8.97
CA LYS A 32 4.49 19.75 8.85
C LYS A 32 4.73 18.59 7.87
N THR A 33 3.75 17.70 7.70
CA THR A 33 3.89 16.49 6.85
C THR A 33 3.29 16.65 5.47
N GLN A 34 2.53 17.72 5.19
CA GLN A 34 1.82 17.91 3.92
C GLN A 34 2.69 17.80 2.66
N LYS A 35 3.89 18.37 2.65
CA LYS A 35 4.81 18.25 1.51
C LYS A 35 5.34 16.83 1.36
N LEU A 36 5.74 16.21 2.47
CA LEU A 36 6.20 14.82 2.49
C LEU A 36 5.08 13.87 2.02
N HIS A 37 3.87 14.07 2.54
CA HIS A 37 2.69 13.33 2.15
C HIS A 37 2.48 13.41 0.64
N LEU A 38 2.49 14.61 0.05
CA LEU A 38 2.35 14.78 -1.40
C LEU A 38 3.35 13.94 -2.19
N TYR A 39 4.63 13.93 -1.80
CA TYR A 39 5.63 13.09 -2.47
C TYR A 39 5.32 11.58 -2.31
N VAL A 40 4.96 11.13 -1.11
CA VAL A 40 4.69 9.72 -0.82
C VAL A 40 3.43 9.22 -1.54
N ILE A 41 2.33 9.98 -1.49
CA ILE A 41 1.10 9.60 -2.20
C ILE A 41 1.30 9.66 -3.72
N SER A 42 2.10 10.62 -4.23
CA SER A 42 2.44 10.68 -5.66
C SER A 42 3.25 9.46 -6.10
N ALA A 43 4.23 9.03 -5.30
CA ALA A 43 4.99 7.81 -5.57
C ALA A 43 4.09 6.56 -5.53
N THR A 44 3.12 6.54 -4.62
CA THR A 44 2.13 5.45 -4.52
C THR A 44 1.25 5.38 -5.78
N ILE A 45 0.66 6.50 -6.20
CA ILE A 45 -0.15 6.56 -7.43
C ILE A 45 0.68 6.25 -8.67
N PHE A 46 1.91 6.77 -8.73
CA PHE A 46 2.85 6.47 -9.82
C PHE A 46 3.19 4.98 -9.88
N SER A 47 3.32 4.32 -8.73
CA SER A 47 3.48 2.87 -8.69
C SER A 47 2.25 2.15 -9.25
N TRP A 48 1.06 2.49 -8.76
CA TRP A 48 -0.17 1.80 -9.16
C TRP A 48 -0.52 1.95 -10.64
N VAL A 49 -0.24 3.13 -11.22
CA VAL A 49 -0.62 3.46 -12.60
C VAL A 49 0.57 3.35 -13.55
N GLY A 50 1.69 3.99 -13.20
CA GLY A 50 2.89 4.05 -14.03
C GLY A 50 3.61 2.70 -14.10
N LEU A 51 3.97 2.12 -12.94
CA LEU A 51 4.53 0.76 -12.92
C LEU A 51 3.44 -0.28 -13.20
N GLY A 52 2.20 -0.02 -12.77
CA GLY A 52 1.09 -0.93 -13.06
C GLY A 52 0.77 -1.10 -14.54
N ALA A 53 1.14 -0.15 -15.41
CA ALA A 53 1.06 -0.34 -16.86
C ALA A 53 1.94 -1.50 -17.38
N PHE A 54 3.00 -1.87 -16.65
CA PHE A 54 3.92 -2.96 -17.00
C PHE A 54 3.66 -4.22 -16.17
N TYR A 55 3.33 -4.07 -14.88
CA TYR A 55 3.25 -5.18 -13.92
C TYR A 55 1.83 -5.55 -13.49
N GLY A 56 0.81 -4.79 -13.92
CA GLY A 56 -0.60 -5.00 -13.56
C GLY A 56 -1.18 -3.87 -12.74
N TRP A 57 -2.49 -3.62 -12.90
CA TRP A 57 -3.20 -2.54 -12.20
C TRP A 57 -3.00 -2.60 -10.67
N GLY A 58 -2.69 -1.46 -10.06
CA GLY A 58 -2.50 -1.37 -8.61
C GLY A 58 -1.14 -1.89 -8.12
N TYR A 59 -0.19 -2.16 -9.02
CA TYR A 59 1.13 -2.67 -8.65
C TYR A 59 1.85 -1.78 -7.62
N CYS A 60 2.39 -2.43 -6.58
CA CYS A 60 3.21 -1.80 -5.56
C CYS A 60 4.50 -2.62 -5.32
N PRO A 61 5.71 -2.06 -5.49
CA PRO A 61 6.96 -2.75 -5.21
C PRO A 61 7.03 -3.30 -3.78
N CYS A 62 6.47 -2.58 -2.81
CA CYS A 62 6.48 -3.01 -1.41
C CYS A 62 5.62 -4.27 -1.22
N THR A 63 4.50 -4.37 -1.93
CA THR A 63 3.65 -5.56 -1.92
C THR A 63 4.35 -6.73 -2.60
N ASP A 64 4.93 -6.50 -3.78
CA ASP A 64 5.61 -7.55 -4.54
C ASP A 64 6.84 -8.10 -3.80
N TRP A 65 7.68 -7.23 -3.23
CA TRP A 65 8.81 -7.66 -2.39
C TRP A 65 8.35 -8.41 -1.14
N HIS A 66 7.25 -7.97 -0.51
CA HIS A 66 6.69 -8.70 0.63
C HIS A 66 6.20 -10.08 0.22
N TRP A 67 5.54 -10.23 -0.93
CA TRP A 67 5.14 -11.54 -1.43
C TRP A 67 6.32 -12.44 -1.77
N GLN A 68 7.44 -11.89 -2.24
CA GLN A 68 8.66 -12.67 -2.42
C GLN A 68 9.14 -13.26 -1.09
N VAL A 69 9.13 -12.46 -0.01
CA VAL A 69 9.44 -12.93 1.34
C VAL A 69 8.45 -14.00 1.81
N LYS A 70 7.14 -13.77 1.67
CA LYS A 70 6.09 -14.71 2.07
C LYS A 70 6.16 -16.04 1.32
N ARG A 71 6.47 -16.02 0.01
CA ARG A 71 6.69 -17.23 -0.79
C ARG A 71 7.86 -18.05 -0.29
N VAL A 72 8.96 -17.40 0.13
CA VAL A 72 10.10 -18.11 0.74
C VAL A 72 9.71 -18.73 2.08
N LEU A 73 8.83 -18.08 2.85
CA LEU A 73 8.26 -18.60 4.08
C LEU A 73 7.17 -19.67 3.88
N GLY A 74 6.88 -20.05 2.62
CA GLY A 74 5.97 -21.14 2.27
C GLY A 74 4.51 -20.72 2.03
N GLU A 75 4.20 -19.43 2.06
CA GLU A 75 2.86 -18.95 1.68
C GLU A 75 2.64 -19.02 0.16
N THR A 76 1.46 -19.49 -0.22
CA THR A 76 1.04 -19.68 -1.62
C THR A 76 -0.29 -18.97 -1.87
N ASP A 77 -0.69 -18.87 -3.15
CA ASP A 77 -1.96 -18.26 -3.57
C ASP A 77 -2.20 -16.82 -3.04
N LEU A 78 -1.11 -16.05 -2.92
CA LEU A 78 -1.15 -14.66 -2.49
C LEU A 78 -1.97 -13.81 -3.48
N PRO A 79 -3.00 -13.08 -3.03
CA PRO A 79 -3.82 -12.26 -3.92
C PRO A 79 -3.05 -11.04 -4.37
N LEU A 80 -3.43 -10.45 -5.51
CA LEU A 80 -2.81 -9.23 -6.02
C LEU A 80 -2.97 -8.00 -5.10
N SER A 81 -4.01 -8.01 -4.27
CA SER A 81 -4.35 -6.88 -3.39
C SER A 81 -3.81 -7.11 -1.99
N TYR A 82 -2.87 -6.26 -1.57
CA TYR A 82 -2.28 -6.30 -0.23
C TYR A 82 -3.35 -6.13 0.86
N VAL A 83 -4.26 -5.17 0.65
CA VAL A 83 -5.35 -4.88 1.58
C VAL A 83 -6.30 -6.06 1.66
N LYS A 84 -6.64 -6.71 0.53
CA LYS A 84 -7.45 -7.93 0.55
C LYS A 84 -6.80 -9.02 1.40
N TYR A 85 -5.51 -9.31 1.18
CA TYR A 85 -4.81 -10.36 1.93
C TYR A 85 -4.96 -10.16 3.44
N TYR A 86 -4.66 -8.96 3.95
CA TYR A 86 -4.76 -8.71 5.39
C TYR A 86 -6.20 -8.56 5.88
N LEU A 87 -7.12 -8.07 5.04
CA LEU A 87 -8.54 -8.00 5.38
C LEU A 87 -9.11 -9.41 5.56
N ASP A 88 -8.81 -10.32 4.64
CA ASP A 88 -9.21 -11.72 4.74
C ASP A 88 -8.57 -12.39 5.97
N LEU A 89 -7.26 -12.17 6.19
CA LEU A 89 -6.53 -12.74 7.33
C LEU A 89 -7.08 -12.27 8.68
N VAL A 90 -7.39 -10.99 8.83
CA VAL A 90 -7.86 -10.40 10.11
C VAL A 90 -9.33 -10.69 10.36
N THR A 91 -10.18 -10.69 9.31
CA THR A 91 -11.62 -10.90 9.47
C THR A 91 -12.05 -12.36 9.39
N GLY A 92 -11.22 -13.23 8.80
CA GLY A 92 -11.56 -14.62 8.51
C GLY A 92 -12.56 -14.80 7.36
N PHE A 93 -12.97 -13.73 6.67
CA PHE A 93 -13.88 -13.78 5.53
C PHE A 93 -13.13 -13.67 4.21
N SER A 94 -13.64 -14.28 3.15
CA SER A 94 -13.11 -14.07 1.80
C SER A 94 -13.80 -12.87 1.15
N TRP A 95 -13.17 -11.70 1.21
CA TRP A 95 -13.72 -10.49 0.61
C TRP A 95 -13.61 -10.51 -0.91
N ASP A 96 -14.59 -9.94 -1.61
CA ASP A 96 -14.53 -9.81 -3.06
C ASP A 96 -13.34 -8.91 -3.46
N PRO A 97 -12.37 -9.39 -4.27
CA PRO A 97 -11.18 -8.63 -4.64
C PRO A 97 -11.50 -7.31 -5.34
N PHE A 98 -12.49 -7.32 -6.23
CA PHE A 98 -12.87 -6.13 -6.98
C PHE A 98 -13.38 -5.02 -6.04
N THR A 99 -14.20 -5.38 -5.06
CA THR A 99 -14.71 -4.45 -4.06
C THR A 99 -13.59 -3.83 -3.24
N VAL A 100 -12.62 -4.64 -2.77
CA VAL A 100 -11.48 -4.13 -2.01
C VAL A 100 -10.63 -3.20 -2.86
N ASP A 101 -10.35 -3.56 -4.12
CA ASP A 101 -9.52 -2.77 -5.01
C ASP A 101 -10.17 -1.44 -5.38
N VAL A 102 -11.50 -1.40 -5.56
CA VAL A 102 -12.25 -0.15 -5.75
C VAL A 102 -12.14 0.75 -4.53
N ILE A 103 -12.30 0.21 -3.32
CA ILE A 103 -12.17 0.98 -2.07
C ILE A 103 -10.75 1.56 -1.95
N VAL A 104 -9.73 0.76 -2.19
CA VAL A 104 -8.31 1.19 -2.14
C VAL A 104 -8.04 2.28 -3.18
N ALA A 105 -8.49 2.10 -4.41
CA ALA A 105 -8.31 3.09 -5.47
C ALA A 105 -9.02 4.41 -5.16
N VAL A 106 -10.29 4.36 -4.75
CA VAL A 106 -11.08 5.56 -4.44
C VAL A 106 -10.48 6.30 -3.26
N THR A 107 -10.16 5.62 -2.16
CA THR A 107 -9.55 6.25 -0.99
C THR A 107 -8.18 6.84 -1.31
N GLY A 108 -7.34 6.14 -2.08
CA GLY A 108 -6.06 6.66 -2.55
C GLY A 108 -6.18 7.91 -3.43
N VAL A 109 -7.12 7.92 -4.38
CA VAL A 109 -7.38 9.09 -5.24
C VAL A 109 -7.90 10.27 -4.44
N VAL A 110 -8.86 10.05 -3.52
CA VAL A 110 -9.37 11.11 -2.64
C VAL A 110 -8.25 11.70 -1.77
N ALA A 111 -7.40 10.86 -1.19
CA ALA A 111 -6.25 11.31 -0.41
C ALA A 111 -5.23 12.09 -1.25
N PHE A 112 -4.96 11.64 -2.48
CA PHE A 112 -4.10 12.34 -3.42
C PHE A 112 -4.63 13.73 -3.77
N LEU A 113 -5.90 13.83 -4.19
CA LEU A 113 -6.54 15.11 -4.52
C LEU A 113 -6.57 16.04 -3.31
N THR A 114 -6.88 15.52 -2.12
CA THR A 114 -6.84 16.30 -0.87
C THR A 114 -5.43 16.84 -0.61
N SER A 115 -4.40 16.00 -0.77
CA SER A 115 -3.00 16.40 -0.62
C SER A 115 -2.61 17.52 -1.59
N VAL A 116 -3.01 17.42 -2.85
CA VAL A 116 -2.82 18.46 -3.87
C VAL A 116 -3.49 19.75 -3.40
N LEU A 117 -4.80 19.72 -3.13
CA LEU A 117 -5.56 20.90 -2.71
C LEU A 117 -4.95 21.61 -1.50
N VAL A 118 -4.54 20.86 -0.48
CA VAL A 118 -3.97 21.41 0.75
C VAL A 118 -2.59 22.04 0.52
N ASN A 119 -1.75 21.47 -0.35
CA ASN A 119 -0.45 22.05 -0.67
C ASN A 119 -0.56 23.28 -1.59
N PHE A 120 -1.50 23.28 -2.54
CA PHE A 120 -1.70 24.40 -3.46
C PHE A 120 -2.44 25.58 -2.82
N ARG A 121 -3.31 25.38 -1.83
CA ARG A 121 -3.94 26.48 -1.07
C ARG A 121 -2.98 27.23 -0.14
N LYS A 122 -1.84 26.63 0.19
CA LYS A 122 -0.83 27.20 1.09
C LYS A 122 0.25 28.02 0.38
N ASN A 123 0.36 27.87 -0.93
CA ASN A 123 1.26 28.66 -1.78
C ASN A 123 0.48 29.83 -2.38
#